data_AF-A0A968EI09-F1
#
_entry.id   AF-A0A968EI09-F1
#
_cell.length_a   1.000
_cell.length_b   1.000
_cell.length_c   1.000
_cell.angle_alpha   90.00
_cell.angle_beta   90.00
_cell.angle_gamma   90.00
#
_symmetry.space_group_name_H-M   'P 1'
#
loop_
_entity.id
_entity.type
_entity.pdbx_description
1 polymer ?
#
loop_
_entity_poly.entity_id
_entity_poly.type
_entity_poly.pdbx_seq_one_letter_code
_entity_poly.pdbx_strand_id
1 'polypeptide(L)' 'MMGKVTNPKNENLKDLSAREVMVMLPLVLFIFWIGFYPNTFLSKMNPSLDNLINQVKEKQQVAMLNGDLDQSV' A
#
# COMPACT_ATOMS: atom_id res chain seq x y z
N MET A 1 -22.56 -5.00 -15.94
CA MET A 1 -23.05 -4.01 -16.91
C MET A 1 -24.10 -3.16 -16.22
N MET A 2 -24.03 -1.83 -16.28
CA MET A 2 -25.01 -0.95 -15.61
C MET A 2 -26.41 -1.19 -16.20
N GLY A 3 -27.40 -1.46 -15.34
CA GLY A 3 -28.76 -1.83 -15.75
C GLY A 3 -29.47 -0.70 -16.51
N LYS A 4 -30.46 -1.05 -17.34
CA LYS A 4 -31.27 -0.07 -18.07
C LYS A 4 -31.99 0.86 -17.10
N VAL A 5 -31.96 2.15 -17.39
CA VAL A 5 -32.68 3.18 -16.63
C VAL A 5 -34.19 2.93 -16.79
N THR A 6 -34.84 2.45 -15.73
CA THR A 6 -36.29 2.12 -15.72
C THR A 6 -37.19 3.31 -15.41
N ASN A 7 -36.61 4.45 -15.02
CA ASN A 7 -37.34 5.67 -14.69
C ASN A 7 -36.78 6.86 -15.49
N PRO A 8 -37.55 7.50 -16.38
CA PRO A 8 -37.07 8.59 -17.24
C PRO A 8 -36.64 9.83 -16.47
N LYS A 9 -37.06 9.98 -15.20
CA LYS A 9 -36.58 11.06 -14.32
C LYS A 9 -35.11 10.89 -13.90
N ASN A 10 -34.59 9.66 -13.96
CA ASN A 10 -33.24 9.34 -13.53
C ASN A 10 -32.18 9.58 -14.62
N GLU A 11 -32.60 9.80 -15.88
CA GLU A 11 -31.67 10.06 -17.00
C GLU A 11 -30.90 11.38 -16.86
N ASN A 12 -31.47 12.35 -16.14
CA ASN A 12 -30.87 13.66 -15.94
C ASN A 12 -30.22 13.82 -14.56
N LEU A 13 -30.13 12.73 -13.78
CA LEU A 13 -29.41 12.76 -12.50
C LEU A 13 -27.92 12.89 -12.78
N LYS A 14 -27.36 13.99 -12.31
CA LYS A 14 -25.92 14.21 -12.37
C LYS A 14 -25.27 13.31 -11.31
N ASP A 15 -24.49 12.32 -11.74
CA ASP A 15 -23.89 11.31 -10.85
C ASP A 15 -23.12 11.93 -9.69
N LEU A 16 -22.24 12.88 -10.02
CA LEU A 16 -21.41 13.60 -9.05
C LEU A 16 -21.63 15.10 -9.17
N SER A 17 -21.96 15.71 -8.04
CA SER A 17 -22.01 17.15 -7.86
C SER A 17 -20.59 17.73 -7.84
N ALA A 18 -20.43 18.99 -8.28
CA ALA A 18 -19.13 19.65 -8.31
C ALA A 18 -18.45 19.70 -6.92
N ARG A 19 -19.25 19.71 -5.85
CA ARG A 19 -18.77 19.65 -4.46
C ARG A 19 -18.17 18.29 -4.13
N GLU A 20 -18.78 17.19 -4.54
CA GLU A 20 -18.27 15.84 -4.29
C GLU A 20 -16.93 15.62 -5.02
N VAL A 21 -16.84 16.10 -6.26
CA VAL A 21 -15.58 16.09 -7.01
C VAL A 21 -14.50 16.89 -6.29
N MET A 22 -14.85 18.06 -5.74
CA MET A 22 -13.91 18.91 -4.99
C MET A 22 -13.40 18.23 -3.70
N VAL A 23 -14.24 17.46 -3.01
CA VAL A 23 -13.84 16.70 -1.81
C VAL A 23 -13.00 15.47 -2.19
N MET A 24 -13.26 14.84 -3.34
CA MET A 24 -12.45 13.70 -3.81
C MET A 24 -11.13 14.11 -4.46
N LEU A 25 -11.04 15.33 -5.01
CA LEU A 25 -9.85 15.87 -5.65
C LEU A 25 -8.57 15.72 -4.80
N PRO A 26 -8.52 16.13 -3.50
CA PRO A 26 -7.32 15.97 -2.68
C PRO A 26 -6.91 14.50 -2.51
N LEU A 27 -7.87 13.58 -2.38
CA LEU A 27 -7.58 12.15 -2.24
C LEU A 27 -6.93 11.59 -3.51
N VAL A 28 -7.44 11.98 -4.68
CA VAL A 28 -6.89 11.63 -5.98
C VAL A 28 -5.47 12.21 -6.14
N LEU A 29 -5.25 13.46 -5.74
CA LEU A 29 -3.93 14.08 -5.76
C LEU A 29 -2.91 13.33 -4.89
N PHE A 30 -3.31 12.86 -3.70
CA PHE A 30 -2.43 12.05 -2.86
C PHE A 30 -2.10 10.69 -3.48
N ILE A 31 -3.07 10.03 -4.13
CA ILE A 31 -2.83 8.77 -4.85
C ILE A 31 -1.79 8.97 -5.96
N PHE A 32 -1.94 10.02 -6.76
CA PHE A 32 -0.97 10.35 -7.82
C PHE A 32 0.39 10.74 -7.25
N TRP A 33 0.43 11.50 -6.15
CA TRP A 33 1.68 11.87 -5.48
C TRP A 33 2.46 10.64 -5.03
N ILE A 34 1.80 9.71 -4.33
CA ILE A 34 2.44 8.49 -3.82
C ILE A 34 2.91 7.59 -4.97
N GLY A 35 2.14 7.52 -6.07
CA GLY A 35 2.52 6.76 -7.26
C GLY A 35 3.69 7.36 -8.04
N PHE A 36 3.76 8.68 -8.16
CA PHE A 36 4.84 9.36 -8.89
C PHE A 36 6.13 9.46 -8.07
N TYR A 37 6.02 9.67 -6.75
CA TYR A 37 7.17 9.81 -5.85
C TYR A 37 7.05 8.88 -4.62
N PRO A 38 7.21 7.55 -4.79
CA PRO A 38 7.13 6.60 -3.69
C PRO A 38 8.26 6.79 -2.67
N ASN A 39 9.38 7.40 -3.07
CA ASN A 39 10.55 7.63 -2.22
C ASN A 39 10.25 8.45 -0.96
N THR A 40 9.28 9.39 -0.98
CA THR A 40 8.89 10.12 0.25
C THR A 40 8.42 9.18 1.37
N PHE A 41 7.80 8.05 1.01
CA PHE A 41 7.29 7.08 1.97
C PHE A 41 8.32 5.98 2.24
N LEU A 42 8.96 5.47 1.19
CA LEU A 42 9.98 4.41 1.30
C LEU A 42 11.18 4.86 2.15
N SER A 43 11.70 6.07 1.95
CA SER A 43 12.85 6.57 2.71
C SER A 43 12.58 6.69 4.21
N LYS A 44 11.33 6.91 4.62
CA LYS A 44 10.94 6.93 6.04
C LYS A 44 10.80 5.53 6.63
N MET A 45 10.52 4.53 5.80
CA MET A 45 10.32 3.13 6.21
C MET A 45 11.61 2.32 6.21
N ASN A 46 12.61 2.70 5.40
CA ASN A 46 13.91 2.05 5.31
C ASN A 46 14.56 1.69 6.66
N PRO A 47 14.69 2.58 7.68
CA PRO A 47 15.34 2.22 8.93
C PRO A 47 14.62 1.10 9.69
N SER A 48 13.28 1.03 9.60
CA SER A 48 12.51 -0.06 10.20
C SER A 48 12.69 -1.37 9.44
N LEU A 49 12.81 -1.31 8.11
CA LEU A 49 13.09 -2.48 7.27
C LEU A 49 14.50 -3.01 7.48
N ASP A 50 15.49 -2.14 7.58
CA ASP A 50 16.89 -2.52 7.83
C ASP A 50 17.01 -3.26 9.17
N ASN A 51 16.37 -2.74 10.22
CA ASN A 51 16.31 -3.40 11.52
C ASN A 51 15.62 -4.77 11.46
N LEU A 52 14.54 -4.90 10.67
CA LEU A 52 13.84 -6.16 10.49
C LEU A 52 14.70 -7.19 9.73
N ILE A 53 15.36 -6.76 8.66
CA ILE A 53 16.25 -7.60 7.85
C ILE A 53 17.43 -8.09 8.70
N ASN A 54 18.02 -7.23 9.52
CA ASN A 54 19.12 -7.60 10.39
C ASN A 54 18.69 -8.63 11.44
N GLN A 55 17.53 -8.45 12.08
CA GLN A 55 16.98 -9.42 13.03
C GLN A 55 16.70 -10.79 12.39
N VAL A 56 16.18 -10.81 11.15
CA VAL A 56 15.93 -12.06 10.43
C VAL A 56 17.26 -12.75 10.07
N LYS A 57 18.25 -12.00 9.58
CA LYS A 57 19.58 -12.54 9.24
C LYS A 57 20.31 -13.09 10.45
N GLU A 58 20.26 -12.40 11.60
CA GLU A 58 20.85 -12.86 12.86
C GLU A 58 20.21 -14.18 13.31
N LYS A 59 18.87 -14.26 13.29
CA LYS A 59 18.17 -15.50 13.63
C LYS A 59 18.48 -16.65 12.67
N GLN A 60 18.62 -16.37 11.37
CA GLN A 60 19.03 -17.37 10.38
C GLN A 60 20.47 -17.85 10.60
N GLN A 61 21.42 -16.94 10.89
CA GLN A 61 22.80 -17.33 11.21
C GLN A 61 22.88 -18.18 12.47
N VAL A 62 22.15 -17.82 13.54
CA VAL A 62 22.11 -18.61 14.78
C VAL A 62 21.47 -19.98 14.55
N ALA A 63 20.44 -20.08 13.71
CA ALA A 63 19.83 -21.37 13.35
C ALA A 63 20.78 -22.26 12.55
N MET A 64 21.57 -21.70 11.62
CA MET A 64 22.58 -22.46 10.87
C MET A 64 23.72 -22.93 11.78
N LEU A 65 24.24 -22.06 12.66
CA LEU A 65 25.28 -22.41 13.63
C LEU A 65 24.83 -23.50 14.61
N ASN A 66 23.58 -23.46 15.09
CA ASN A 66 23.04 -24.49 15.98
C ASN A 66 22.76 -25.82 15.26
N GLY A 67 22.40 -25.79 13.97
CA GLY A 67 22.22 -26.99 13.16
C GLY A 67 23.54 -27.72 12.87
N ASP A 68 24.63 -26.98 12.69
CA ASP A 68 25.97 -27.55 12.49
C ASP A 68 26.54 -28.17 13.79
N LEU A 69 26.21 -27.61 14.96
CA LEU A 69 26.60 -28.15 16.27
C LEU A 69 25.84 -29.43 16.64
N ASP A 70 24.57 -29.54 16.25
CA ASP A 70 23.73 -30.75 16.46
C ASP A 70 24.18 -31.94 15.60
N GLN A 71 24.84 -31.69 14.46
CA GLN A 71 25.42 -32.72 13.59
C GLN A 71 26.81 -33.23 14.03
N SER A 72 27.40 -32.61 15.06
CA SER A 72 28.75 -32.91 15.54
C SER A 72 28.81 -33.70 16.87
N VAL A 73 27.64 -34.14 17.39
CA VAL A 73 27.49 -34.97 18.60
C VAL A 73 26.94 -36.35 18.25
#